data_AF-A0A7S7PXL3-F1
#
_entry.id   AF-A0A7S7PXL3-F1
#
_cell.length_a   1.000
_cell.length_b   1.000
_cell.length_c   1.000
_cell.angle_alpha   90.00
_cell.angle_beta   90.00
_cell.angle_gamma   90.00
#
_symmetry.space_group_name_H-M   'P 1'
#
loop_
_entity.id
_entity.type
_entity.pdbx_description
1 polymer ?
#
loop_
_entity_poly.entity_id
_entity_poly.type
_entity_poly.pdbx_seq_one_letter_code
_entity_poly.pdbx_strand_id
1 'polypeptide(L)'
;MEGVSLDVAQKSITVTGDNVTLEGYDFGGWSIVTTAANTNLINSKFDGLNPGGPQNSVISGAPSSSDLRIVNCIIDGLSGGGRAEFLIEMEGPGLTIEYSWLKNSNSDLIGRHGRDGGNIVIRYSVLEQAGMRGPGTHGDYLQVYGPTVEATRILYNTAIQNGGSTQGFIADNTKLGEFGYNILIGSVTYWMSVSGPGTDAANLSGTFSTHNNYFDATRAFGFNYPAVGPNDRYAKTVFKNNVNMVTGRVVQDSTSPKPKPSRP
;
A
#
# COMPACT_ATOMS: atom_id res chain seq x y z
N MET A 1 -21.91 14.57 -14.08
CA MET A 1 -22.14 13.13 -13.84
C MET A 1 -23.00 13.02 -12.60
N GLU A 2 -24.04 12.19 -12.60
CA GLU A 2 -24.86 12.00 -11.39
C GLU A 2 -24.01 11.45 -10.24
N GLY A 3 -24.28 11.90 -9.02
CA GLY A 3 -23.51 11.48 -7.85
C GLY A 3 -22.08 12.01 -7.80
N VAL A 4 -21.74 13.03 -8.61
CA VAL A 4 -20.45 13.72 -8.57
C VAL A 4 -20.67 15.22 -8.43
N SER A 5 -20.04 15.84 -7.43
CA SER A 5 -20.07 17.29 -7.21
C SER A 5 -18.66 17.87 -7.10
N LEU A 6 -18.55 19.17 -7.38
CA LEU A 6 -17.29 19.91 -7.40
C LEU A 6 -17.37 21.03 -6.38
N ASP A 7 -16.42 21.09 -5.46
CA ASP A 7 -16.15 22.28 -4.65
C ASP A 7 -14.93 22.99 -5.25
N VAL A 8 -15.19 24.02 -6.05
CA VAL A 8 -14.13 24.78 -6.74
C VAL A 8 -13.28 25.59 -5.77
N ALA A 9 -13.85 26.02 -4.65
CA ALA A 9 -13.16 26.83 -3.66
C ALA A 9 -12.15 25.98 -2.87
N GLN A 10 -12.54 24.76 -2.52
CA GLN A 10 -11.67 23.80 -1.84
C GLN A 10 -10.87 22.90 -2.80
N LYS A 11 -11.13 23.00 -4.10
CA LYS A 11 -10.61 22.11 -5.14
C LYS A 11 -10.82 20.63 -4.80
N SER A 12 -12.05 20.29 -4.45
CA SER A 12 -12.42 18.92 -4.12
C SER A 12 -13.50 18.40 -5.07
N ILE A 13 -13.43 17.11 -5.40
CA ILE A 13 -14.46 16.38 -6.14
C ILE A 13 -15.06 15.36 -5.19
N THR A 14 -16.35 15.46 -4.92
CA THR A 14 -17.06 14.52 -4.04
C THR A 14 -17.87 13.54 -4.87
N VAL A 15 -17.66 12.25 -4.64
CA VAL A 15 -18.40 11.15 -5.25
C VAL A 15 -19.37 10.56 -4.21
N THR A 16 -20.66 10.74 -4.44
CA THR A 16 -21.75 10.24 -3.59
C THR A 16 -22.61 9.18 -4.28
N GLY A 17 -22.48 9.03 -5.61
CA GLY A 17 -23.16 7.98 -6.37
C GLY A 17 -22.35 6.69 -6.41
N ASP A 18 -23.02 5.55 -6.24
CA ASP A 18 -22.38 4.24 -6.38
C ASP A 18 -22.02 3.96 -7.84
N ASN A 19 -20.98 3.14 -8.06
CA ASN A 19 -20.53 2.68 -9.39
C ASN A 19 -20.07 3.83 -10.31
N VAL A 20 -19.67 4.96 -9.73
CA VAL A 20 -19.10 6.08 -10.48
C VAL A 20 -17.70 5.72 -10.96
N THR A 21 -17.41 6.03 -12.23
CA THR A 21 -16.07 5.94 -12.81
C THR A 21 -15.62 7.33 -13.26
N LEU A 22 -14.48 7.78 -12.75
CA LEU A 22 -13.77 8.95 -13.23
C LEU A 22 -12.55 8.47 -14.00
N GLU A 23 -12.54 8.71 -15.31
CA GLU A 23 -11.53 8.15 -16.21
C GLU A 23 -10.92 9.20 -17.14
N GLY A 24 -9.59 9.16 -17.31
CA GLY A 24 -8.88 9.93 -18.34
C GLY A 24 -8.61 11.39 -18.00
N TYR A 25 -8.63 11.76 -16.72
CA TYR A 25 -8.47 13.15 -16.28
C TYR A 25 -7.08 13.42 -15.70
N ASP A 26 -6.60 14.66 -15.86
CA ASP A 26 -5.54 15.23 -15.01
C ASP A 26 -6.22 16.03 -13.89
N PHE A 27 -6.20 15.49 -12.69
CA PHE A 27 -6.76 16.06 -11.47
C PHE A 27 -5.72 16.89 -10.68
N GLY A 28 -4.62 17.33 -11.29
CA GLY A 28 -3.63 18.17 -10.63
C GLY A 28 -4.26 19.35 -9.87
N GLY A 29 -3.94 19.46 -8.58
CA GLY A 29 -4.49 20.43 -7.65
C GLY A 29 -5.89 20.14 -7.13
N TRP A 30 -6.44 18.95 -7.37
CA TRP A 30 -7.75 18.53 -6.85
C TRP A 30 -7.66 17.29 -5.98
N SER A 31 -8.43 17.27 -4.89
CA SER A 31 -8.66 16.06 -4.10
C SER A 31 -9.91 15.31 -4.58
N ILE A 32 -9.93 14.00 -4.43
CA ILE A 32 -11.13 13.18 -4.61
C ILE A 32 -11.58 12.65 -3.24
N VAL A 33 -12.86 12.82 -2.92
CA VAL A 33 -13.49 12.24 -1.73
C VAL A 33 -14.66 11.37 -2.17
N THR A 34 -14.68 10.11 -1.79
CA THR A 34 -15.85 9.24 -2.03
C THR A 34 -16.53 8.84 -0.73
N THR A 35 -17.86 8.92 -0.72
CA THR A 35 -18.71 8.36 0.33
C THR A 35 -19.51 7.16 -0.16
N ALA A 36 -19.30 6.76 -1.42
CA ALA A 36 -20.10 5.80 -2.17
C ALA A 36 -19.40 4.44 -2.32
N ALA A 37 -20.15 3.43 -2.73
CA ALA A 37 -19.61 2.12 -3.08
C ALA A 37 -19.10 2.10 -4.53
N ASN A 38 -18.09 1.27 -4.80
CA ASN A 38 -17.58 0.97 -6.15
C ASN A 38 -17.15 2.23 -6.93
N THR A 39 -16.45 3.16 -6.27
CA THR A 39 -15.84 4.30 -6.98
C THR A 39 -14.60 3.84 -7.73
N ASN A 40 -14.50 4.17 -9.01
CA ASN A 40 -13.38 3.80 -9.88
C ASN A 40 -12.66 5.06 -10.36
N LEU A 41 -11.35 5.13 -10.12
CA LEU A 41 -10.45 6.16 -10.65
C LEU A 41 -9.50 5.49 -11.62
N ILE A 42 -9.64 5.77 -12.92
CA ILE A 42 -8.98 5.00 -13.98
C ILE A 42 -8.20 5.94 -14.92
N ASN A 43 -7.04 5.52 -15.42
CA ASN A 43 -6.30 6.23 -16.48
C ASN A 43 -6.09 7.73 -16.17
N SER A 44 -5.88 8.09 -14.91
CA SER A 44 -5.91 9.48 -14.44
C SER A 44 -4.63 9.87 -13.72
N LYS A 45 -4.36 11.17 -13.67
CA LYS A 45 -3.18 11.73 -13.00
C LYS A 45 -3.62 12.61 -11.84
N PHE A 46 -2.85 12.55 -10.76
CA PHE A 46 -3.05 13.35 -9.56
C PHE A 46 -1.68 13.90 -9.12
N ASP A 47 -1.69 15.07 -8.51
CA ASP A 47 -0.55 15.58 -7.75
C ASP A 47 -0.90 15.64 -6.26
N GLY A 48 0.11 15.88 -5.43
CA GLY A 48 -0.08 16.02 -3.99
C GLY A 48 -0.50 17.41 -3.56
N LEU A 49 -0.78 18.33 -4.49
CA LEU A 49 -1.21 19.67 -4.14
C LEU A 49 -2.56 19.54 -3.44
N ASN A 50 -2.51 19.77 -2.14
CA ASN A 50 -3.66 19.93 -1.27
C ASN A 50 -3.86 21.44 -1.10
N PRO A 51 -4.66 22.10 -1.95
CA PRO A 51 -4.78 23.55 -1.96
C PRO A 51 -5.62 24.03 -0.78
N GLY A 52 -5.04 24.03 0.42
CA GLY A 52 -5.62 24.66 1.60
C GLY A 52 -6.94 24.06 2.11
N GLY A 53 -7.28 22.83 1.71
CA GLY A 53 -8.47 22.12 2.16
C GLY A 53 -8.27 21.40 3.50
N PRO A 54 -9.36 21.00 4.19
CA PRO A 54 -9.32 20.28 5.46
C PRO A 54 -8.88 18.80 5.34
N GLN A 55 -8.59 18.33 4.13
CA GLN A 55 -8.32 16.93 3.84
C GLN A 55 -6.83 16.63 4.00
N ASN A 56 -6.50 15.45 4.55
CA ASN A 56 -5.11 15.02 4.70
C ASN A 56 -4.61 14.18 3.51
N SER A 57 -5.46 13.92 2.52
CA SER A 57 -5.22 12.91 1.49
C SER A 57 -5.56 13.39 0.07
N VAL A 58 -4.85 12.90 -0.96
CA VAL A 58 -5.16 13.22 -2.37
C VAL A 58 -6.46 12.54 -2.81
N ILE A 59 -6.60 11.27 -2.45
CA ILE A 59 -7.82 10.48 -2.66
C ILE A 59 -8.24 9.91 -1.31
N SER A 60 -9.49 10.15 -0.89
CA SER A 60 -10.03 9.60 0.34
C SER A 60 -11.35 8.86 0.12
N GLY A 61 -11.49 7.70 0.76
CA GLY A 61 -12.75 6.99 0.93
C GLY A 61 -13.24 7.11 2.36
N ALA A 62 -14.40 7.74 2.56
CA ALA A 62 -15.00 7.94 3.88
C ALA A 62 -15.47 6.62 4.53
N PRO A 63 -15.79 6.58 5.84
CA PRO A 63 -16.27 5.38 6.52
C PRO A 63 -17.52 4.73 5.90
N SER A 64 -18.32 5.50 5.14
CA SER A 64 -19.51 5.00 4.45
C SER A 64 -19.22 4.42 3.07
N SER A 65 -18.04 4.69 2.49
CA SER A 65 -17.65 4.19 1.18
C SER A 65 -17.27 2.71 1.22
N SER A 66 -17.23 2.06 0.06
CA SER A 66 -16.61 0.74 -0.08
C SER A 66 -16.03 0.53 -1.47
N ASP A 67 -15.07 -0.39 -1.55
CA ASP A 67 -14.55 -0.91 -2.83
C ASP A 67 -14.01 0.21 -3.75
N LEU A 68 -13.15 1.08 -3.20
CA LEU A 68 -12.43 2.08 -3.98
C LEU A 68 -11.41 1.39 -4.87
N ARG A 69 -11.47 1.66 -6.18
CA ARG A 69 -10.57 1.09 -7.18
C ARG A 69 -9.78 2.18 -7.90
N ILE A 70 -8.46 2.04 -7.95
CA ILE A 70 -7.53 2.97 -8.59
C ILE A 70 -6.70 2.18 -9.59
N VAL A 71 -6.79 2.51 -10.88
CA VAL A 71 -6.22 1.69 -11.96
C VAL A 71 -5.51 2.54 -13.00
N ASN A 72 -4.28 2.17 -13.33
CA ASN A 72 -3.49 2.87 -14.35
C ASN A 72 -3.41 4.37 -14.09
N CYS A 73 -3.21 4.74 -12.81
CA CYS A 73 -3.11 6.13 -12.39
C CYS A 73 -1.67 6.50 -12.03
N ILE A 74 -1.36 7.79 -12.13
CA ILE A 74 -0.11 8.35 -11.60
C ILE A 74 -0.47 9.31 -10.47
N ILE A 75 0.10 9.11 -9.29
CA ILE A 75 -0.11 9.98 -8.13
C ILE A 75 1.26 10.41 -7.60
N ASP A 76 1.57 11.71 -7.72
CA ASP A 76 2.87 12.27 -7.31
C ASP A 76 2.71 13.28 -6.18
N GLY A 77 2.98 12.84 -4.95
CA GLY A 77 2.65 13.54 -3.71
C GLY A 77 3.43 14.83 -3.43
N LEU A 78 4.57 15.07 -4.08
CA LEU A 78 5.33 16.31 -3.93
C LEU A 78 5.17 17.24 -5.13
N SER A 79 4.70 16.73 -6.27
CA SER A 79 4.37 17.57 -7.41
C SER A 79 3.26 18.58 -7.05
N GLY A 80 3.28 19.74 -7.72
CA GLY A 80 2.37 20.85 -7.40
C GLY A 80 2.66 21.56 -6.07
N GLY A 81 3.70 21.17 -5.32
CA GLY A 81 3.99 21.70 -3.98
C GLY A 81 3.29 20.92 -2.85
N GLY A 82 2.99 19.65 -3.11
CA GLY A 82 2.14 18.82 -2.27
C GLY A 82 2.64 18.55 -0.85
N ARG A 83 1.69 18.34 0.05
CA ARG A 83 1.92 18.11 1.50
C ARG A 83 0.92 17.11 2.11
N ALA A 84 0.23 16.33 1.29
CA ALA A 84 -0.71 15.33 1.78
C ALA A 84 -0.03 14.36 2.76
N GLU A 85 -0.74 14.00 3.82
CA GLU A 85 -0.34 12.92 4.73
C GLU A 85 -0.39 11.58 4.00
N PHE A 86 -1.47 11.31 3.28
CA PHE A 86 -1.62 10.11 2.44
C PHE A 86 -1.80 10.48 0.97
N LEU A 87 -1.30 9.67 0.04
CA LEU A 87 -1.78 9.77 -1.34
C LEU A 87 -3.18 9.19 -1.44
N ILE A 88 -3.38 8.03 -0.84
CA ILE A 88 -4.68 7.34 -0.81
C ILE A 88 -4.99 6.99 0.63
N GLU A 89 -6.17 7.37 1.08
CA GLU A 89 -6.69 7.00 2.39
C GLU A 89 -8.03 6.31 2.22
N MET A 90 -8.21 5.17 2.89
CA MET A 90 -9.48 4.44 2.87
C MET A 90 -9.95 4.14 4.29
N GLU A 91 -11.11 4.68 4.66
CA GLU A 91 -11.77 4.44 5.93
C GLU A 91 -12.82 3.32 5.87
N GLY A 92 -13.47 3.18 4.71
CA GLY A 92 -14.41 2.10 4.42
C GLY A 92 -13.73 0.78 4.00
N PRO A 93 -14.48 -0.33 3.93
CA PRO A 93 -13.92 -1.60 3.51
C PRO A 93 -13.61 -1.63 2.00
N GLY A 94 -12.50 -2.25 1.62
CA GLY A 94 -12.19 -2.56 0.22
C GLY A 94 -11.37 -1.47 -0.49
N LEU A 95 -10.13 -1.80 -0.83
CA LEU A 95 -9.24 -0.95 -1.62
C LEU A 95 -8.50 -1.80 -2.65
N THR A 96 -8.55 -1.41 -3.92
CA THR A 96 -7.82 -2.05 -5.00
C THR A 96 -7.00 -1.03 -5.78
N ILE A 97 -5.69 -1.24 -5.87
CA ILE A 97 -4.75 -0.41 -6.61
C ILE A 97 -4.02 -1.31 -7.62
N GLU A 98 -4.15 -0.98 -8.90
CA GLU A 98 -3.58 -1.78 -9.99
C GLU A 98 -2.88 -0.92 -11.03
N TYR A 99 -1.78 -1.42 -11.60
CA TYR A 99 -1.09 -0.79 -12.73
C TYR A 99 -0.73 0.68 -12.51
N SER A 100 -0.60 1.13 -11.26
CA SER A 100 -0.49 2.55 -10.92
C SER A 100 0.93 2.89 -10.46
N TRP A 101 1.31 4.15 -10.60
CA TRP A 101 2.57 4.68 -10.09
C TRP A 101 2.29 5.68 -8.98
N LEU A 102 2.58 5.28 -7.75
CA LEU A 102 2.44 6.10 -6.56
C LEU A 102 3.85 6.53 -6.16
N LYS A 103 4.10 7.84 -6.07
CA LYS A 103 5.45 8.32 -5.81
C LYS A 103 5.51 9.59 -4.98
N ASN A 104 6.65 9.75 -4.32
CA ASN A 104 7.02 10.97 -3.63
C ASN A 104 5.94 11.42 -2.63
N SER A 105 5.51 10.57 -1.71
CA SER A 105 4.61 11.05 -0.66
C SER A 105 5.37 11.90 0.33
N ASN A 106 4.65 12.90 0.88
CA ASN A 106 5.16 13.67 1.99
C ASN A 106 5.25 12.79 3.26
N SER A 107 4.23 11.98 3.56
CA SER A 107 4.23 10.93 4.61
C SER A 107 3.97 9.56 3.96
N ASP A 108 2.78 8.99 4.07
CA ASP A 108 2.49 7.63 3.58
C ASP A 108 1.96 7.65 2.14
N LEU A 109 2.19 6.57 1.38
CA LEU A 109 1.50 6.39 0.10
C LEU A 109 0.05 6.01 0.35
N ILE A 110 -0.20 5.02 1.21
CA ILE A 110 -1.52 4.43 1.41
C ILE A 110 -1.81 4.29 2.91
N GLY A 111 -2.90 4.90 3.38
CA GLY A 111 -3.43 4.76 4.73
C GLY A 111 -4.73 3.95 4.76
N ARG A 112 -4.84 3.03 5.71
CA ARG A 112 -6.07 2.29 5.99
C ARG A 112 -6.41 2.37 7.48
N HIS A 113 -7.54 3.00 7.81
CA HIS A 113 -8.07 3.09 9.18
C HIS A 113 -9.61 3.06 9.21
N GLY A 114 -10.29 3.30 10.32
CA GLY A 114 -11.76 3.35 10.32
C GLY A 114 -12.44 1.98 10.48
N ARG A 115 -13.29 1.56 9.53
CA ARG A 115 -14.18 0.39 9.69
C ARG A 115 -13.51 -0.93 9.37
N ASP A 116 -13.85 -1.99 10.10
CA ASP A 116 -13.43 -3.36 9.79
C ASP A 116 -13.92 -3.84 8.41
N GLY A 117 -13.19 -4.82 7.87
CA GLY A 117 -13.58 -5.58 6.69
C GLY A 117 -12.91 -5.11 5.40
N GLY A 118 -13.33 -5.78 4.31
CA GLY A 118 -12.82 -5.56 2.96
C GLY A 118 -11.43 -6.15 2.73
N ASN A 119 -11.06 -6.25 1.46
CA ASN A 119 -9.72 -6.65 1.04
C ASN A 119 -8.88 -5.42 0.69
N ILE A 120 -7.57 -5.50 0.90
CA ILE A 120 -6.60 -4.61 0.31
C ILE A 120 -5.89 -5.39 -0.79
N VAL A 121 -5.92 -4.88 -2.01
CA VAL A 121 -5.21 -5.45 -3.16
C VAL A 121 -4.34 -4.37 -3.79
N ILE A 122 -3.03 -4.57 -3.79
CA ILE A 122 -2.06 -3.70 -4.45
C ILE A 122 -1.26 -4.56 -5.40
N ARG A 123 -1.41 -4.38 -6.71
CA ARG A 123 -0.70 -5.20 -7.69
C ARG A 123 -0.26 -4.51 -8.95
N TYR A 124 0.76 -5.07 -9.59
CA TYR A 124 1.31 -4.59 -10.87
C TYR A 124 1.68 -3.10 -10.85
N SER A 125 2.00 -2.55 -9.68
CA SER A 125 2.19 -1.12 -9.47
C SER A 125 3.64 -0.79 -9.15
N VAL A 126 4.01 0.47 -9.35
CA VAL A 126 5.29 1.03 -8.89
C VAL A 126 5.01 1.91 -7.68
N LEU A 127 5.68 1.63 -6.57
CA LEU A 127 5.57 2.40 -5.33
C LEU A 127 6.94 2.99 -5.00
N GLU A 128 7.03 4.31 -4.96
CA GLU A 128 8.32 5.01 -4.89
C GLU A 128 8.33 6.05 -3.77
N GLN A 129 9.40 6.09 -2.99
CA GLN A 129 9.73 7.26 -2.15
C GLN A 129 8.61 7.68 -1.20
N ALA A 130 8.38 6.87 -0.17
CA ALA A 130 7.55 7.25 0.97
C ALA A 130 8.31 8.15 1.97
N GLY A 131 7.59 9.00 2.70
CA GLY A 131 8.15 9.78 3.81
C GLY A 131 9.17 10.84 3.41
N MET A 132 8.91 11.57 2.32
CA MET A 132 9.89 12.49 1.72
C MET A 132 9.97 13.88 2.36
N ARG A 133 9.11 14.20 3.34
CA ARG A 133 9.11 15.53 4.01
C ARG A 133 10.39 15.82 4.80
N GLY A 134 11.16 14.80 5.14
CA GLY A 134 12.46 14.93 5.81
C GLY A 134 12.51 14.24 7.18
N PRO A 135 13.56 14.52 8.00
CA PRO A 135 13.80 13.84 9.26
C PRO A 135 12.60 13.91 10.22
N GLY A 136 12.27 12.78 10.86
CA GLY A 136 11.14 12.67 11.78
C GLY A 136 9.78 12.43 11.10
N THR A 137 9.74 12.36 9.78
CA THR A 137 8.52 12.00 9.06
C THR A 137 8.32 10.49 9.09
N HIS A 138 7.09 10.09 9.42
CA HIS A 138 6.61 8.72 9.27
C HIS A 138 6.29 8.49 7.78
N GLY A 139 6.67 7.36 7.20
CA GLY A 139 6.39 7.11 5.79
C GLY A 139 6.19 5.64 5.53
N ASP A 140 5.10 5.24 4.92
CA ASP A 140 4.86 3.84 4.59
C ASP A 140 4.31 3.68 3.18
N TYR A 141 4.62 2.55 2.54
CA TYR A 141 3.95 2.19 1.30
C TYR A 141 2.49 1.81 1.54
N LEU A 142 2.22 1.20 2.70
CA LEU A 142 0.90 0.90 3.23
C LEU A 142 0.98 0.99 4.74
N GLN A 143 0.05 1.69 5.38
CA GLN A 143 -0.10 1.74 6.82
C GLN A 143 -1.53 1.36 7.20
N VAL A 144 -1.70 0.20 7.83
CA VAL A 144 -3.00 -0.25 8.38
C VAL A 144 -3.01 -0.03 9.90
N TYR A 145 -3.82 0.90 10.39
CA TYR A 145 -3.88 1.24 11.82
C TYR A 145 -5.33 1.31 12.31
N GLY A 146 -5.78 0.24 12.96
CA GLY A 146 -7.10 0.18 13.61
C GLY A 146 -8.00 -0.94 13.09
N PRO A 147 -8.44 -0.94 11.82
CA PRO A 147 -9.44 -1.88 11.34
C PRO A 147 -8.84 -3.25 11.13
N THR A 148 -9.64 -4.28 11.41
CA THR A 148 -9.34 -5.64 10.98
C THR A 148 -9.68 -5.79 9.49
N VAL A 149 -8.67 -6.04 8.67
CA VAL A 149 -8.80 -6.25 7.21
C VAL A 149 -9.03 -7.75 6.92
N GLU A 150 -9.91 -8.09 5.97
CA GLU A 150 -10.20 -9.50 5.65
C GLU A 150 -9.00 -10.19 4.98
N ALA A 151 -8.37 -9.53 4.01
CA ALA A 151 -7.12 -10.01 3.43
C ALA A 151 -6.32 -8.86 2.83
N THR A 152 -5.00 -8.93 2.98
CA THR A 152 -4.06 -8.00 2.34
C THR A 152 -3.23 -8.75 1.30
N ARG A 153 -3.28 -8.30 0.04
CA ARG A 153 -2.55 -8.89 -1.09
C ARG A 153 -1.70 -7.84 -1.78
N ILE A 154 -0.39 -7.97 -1.68
CA ILE A 154 0.59 -7.07 -2.28
C ILE A 154 1.44 -7.91 -3.23
N LEU A 155 1.08 -7.87 -4.53
CA LEU A 155 1.55 -8.83 -5.52
C LEU A 155 2.12 -8.17 -6.77
N TYR A 156 3.25 -8.68 -7.29
CA TYR A 156 3.80 -8.25 -8.58
C TYR A 156 4.13 -6.74 -8.67
N ASN A 157 4.50 -6.11 -7.55
CA ASN A 157 4.85 -4.69 -7.52
C ASN A 157 6.37 -4.49 -7.61
N THR A 158 6.76 -3.28 -8.01
CA THR A 158 8.12 -2.78 -7.80
C THR A 158 8.08 -1.68 -6.75
N ALA A 159 8.75 -1.87 -5.61
CA ALA A 159 8.87 -0.88 -4.56
C ALA A 159 10.30 -0.34 -4.50
N ILE A 160 10.46 0.98 -4.54
CA ILE A 160 11.77 1.65 -4.59
C ILE A 160 11.86 2.72 -3.50
N GLN A 161 12.91 2.64 -2.68
CA GLN A 161 13.21 3.67 -1.68
C GLN A 161 14.67 4.14 -1.79
N ASN A 162 14.86 5.36 -2.27
CA ASN A 162 16.16 6.01 -2.41
C ASN A 162 16.12 7.44 -1.86
N GLY A 163 15.65 7.59 -0.62
CA GLY A 163 15.37 8.88 0.02
C GLY A 163 14.37 8.69 1.15
N GLY A 164 13.98 9.77 1.83
CA GLY A 164 12.93 9.75 2.85
C GLY A 164 13.19 8.82 4.03
N SER A 165 12.12 8.53 4.77
CA SER A 165 12.10 7.58 5.89
C SER A 165 10.89 6.68 5.72
N THR A 166 11.10 5.37 5.56
CA THR A 166 9.97 4.43 5.50
C THR A 166 10.10 3.17 6.33
N GLN A 167 8.98 2.67 6.84
CA GLN A 167 8.91 1.38 7.52
C GLN A 167 8.47 0.23 6.60
N GLY A 168 8.13 0.51 5.33
CA GLY A 168 7.78 -0.48 4.32
C GLY A 168 6.27 -0.65 4.15
N PHE A 169 5.82 -1.88 3.94
CA PHE A 169 4.39 -2.23 3.92
C PHE A 169 3.95 -2.70 5.29
N ILE A 170 3.17 -1.91 6.00
CA ILE A 170 2.64 -2.23 7.31
C ILE A 170 1.20 -2.75 7.19
N ALA A 171 1.08 -4.05 6.87
CA ALA A 171 -0.22 -4.74 6.82
C ALA A 171 -0.60 -5.29 8.20
N ASP A 172 -0.63 -4.39 9.18
CA ASP A 172 -1.07 -4.75 10.51
C ASP A 172 -2.59 -4.97 10.54
N ASN A 173 -3.07 -5.79 11.47
CA ASN A 173 -4.50 -6.08 11.61
C ASN A 173 -5.15 -6.81 10.42
N THR A 174 -4.41 -7.62 9.66
CA THR A 174 -5.01 -8.44 8.61
C THR A 174 -5.42 -9.83 9.13
N LYS A 175 -6.52 -10.39 8.67
CA LYS A 175 -6.90 -11.78 9.01
C LYS A 175 -6.02 -12.81 8.30
N LEU A 176 -5.65 -12.54 7.06
CA LEU A 176 -4.75 -13.35 6.22
C LEU A 176 -4.08 -12.47 5.16
N GLY A 177 -3.10 -13.00 4.42
CA GLY A 177 -2.46 -12.19 3.39
C GLY A 177 -1.48 -12.90 2.47
N GLU A 178 -1.04 -12.18 1.46
CA GLU A 178 -0.07 -12.63 0.48
C GLU A 178 0.82 -11.46 0.08
N PHE A 179 2.13 -11.61 0.31
CA PHE A 179 3.16 -10.68 -0.12
C PHE A 179 4.11 -11.42 -1.05
N GLY A 180 3.94 -11.26 -2.36
CA GLY A 180 4.67 -12.09 -3.30
C GLY A 180 4.91 -11.53 -4.68
N TYR A 181 5.93 -12.09 -5.33
CA TYR A 181 6.36 -11.72 -6.67
C TYR A 181 6.77 -10.24 -6.82
N ASN A 182 7.14 -9.58 -5.73
CA ASN A 182 7.56 -8.17 -5.75
C ASN A 182 9.06 -8.04 -6.00
N ILE A 183 9.46 -6.88 -6.54
CA ILE A 183 10.84 -6.42 -6.60
C ILE A 183 10.98 -5.26 -5.60
N LEU A 184 11.91 -5.36 -4.67
CA LEU A 184 12.01 -4.49 -3.51
C LEU A 184 13.44 -3.95 -3.41
N ILE A 185 13.63 -2.65 -3.67
CA ILE A 185 14.94 -2.04 -3.79
C ILE A 185 14.99 -0.78 -2.94
N GLY A 186 15.89 -0.70 -1.95
CA GLY A 186 16.06 0.55 -1.22
C GLY A 186 16.30 0.45 0.28
N SER A 187 16.13 1.60 0.94
CA SER A 187 16.32 1.77 2.38
C SER A 187 14.98 1.82 3.11
N VAL A 188 14.61 0.75 3.81
CA VAL A 188 13.37 0.66 4.58
C VAL A 188 13.68 0.18 6.00
N THR A 189 12.74 0.21 6.94
CA THR A 189 12.95 -0.48 8.23
C THR A 189 12.78 -1.98 8.01
N TYR A 190 11.59 -2.42 7.62
CA TYR A 190 11.32 -3.76 7.13
C TYR A 190 10.62 -3.64 5.77
N TRP A 191 10.67 -4.66 4.92
CA TRP A 191 9.87 -4.62 3.70
C TRP A 191 8.40 -4.89 3.99
N MET A 192 8.10 -5.71 5.01
CA MET A 192 6.75 -6.14 5.33
C MET A 192 6.53 -6.26 6.85
N SER A 193 5.50 -5.60 7.37
CA SER A 193 4.89 -5.98 8.65
C SER A 193 3.80 -7.02 8.41
N VAL A 194 3.95 -8.20 9.01
CA VAL A 194 3.01 -9.32 8.95
C VAL A 194 2.41 -9.51 10.33
N SER A 195 1.20 -8.97 10.55
CA SER A 195 0.51 -9.15 11.83
C SER A 195 -1.00 -9.32 11.68
N GLY A 196 -1.58 -10.06 12.63
CA GLY A 196 -3.02 -10.23 12.79
C GLY A 196 -3.68 -9.05 13.51
N PRO A 197 -4.99 -9.13 13.81
CA PRO A 197 -5.70 -8.16 14.65
C PRO A 197 -4.98 -7.88 15.97
N GLY A 198 -4.88 -6.62 16.36
CA GLY A 198 -4.12 -6.19 17.54
C GLY A 198 -2.60 -6.25 17.35
N THR A 199 -2.13 -6.11 16.11
CA THR A 199 -0.70 -6.04 15.73
C THR A 199 0.17 -7.23 16.16
N ASP A 200 -0.42 -8.44 16.26
CA ASP A 200 0.29 -9.69 16.58
C ASP A 200 0.07 -10.77 15.51
N ALA A 201 1.16 -11.31 14.95
CA ALA A 201 1.11 -12.41 13.99
C ALA A 201 0.42 -13.69 14.54
N ALA A 202 0.40 -13.89 15.86
CA ALA A 202 -0.35 -14.99 16.48
C ALA A 202 -1.87 -14.90 16.24
N ASN A 203 -2.38 -13.69 16.03
CA ASN A 203 -3.81 -13.42 15.86
C ASN A 203 -4.29 -13.57 14.41
N LEU A 204 -3.41 -13.88 13.45
CA LEU A 204 -3.82 -14.23 12.10
C LEU A 204 -4.87 -15.34 12.15
N SER A 205 -5.98 -15.19 11.42
CA SER A 205 -7.02 -16.22 11.34
C SER A 205 -6.76 -17.18 10.19
N GLY A 206 -6.15 -16.72 9.10
CA GLY A 206 -5.65 -17.53 7.98
C GLY A 206 -4.15 -17.37 7.75
N THR A 207 -3.63 -18.04 6.72
CA THR A 207 -2.21 -17.97 6.37
C THR A 207 -1.82 -16.61 5.82
N PHE A 208 -0.67 -16.09 6.25
CA PHE A 208 0.04 -15.01 5.58
C PHE A 208 1.27 -15.58 4.86
N SER A 209 1.26 -15.55 3.54
CA SER A 209 2.35 -16.09 2.71
C SER A 209 3.26 -14.98 2.21
N THR A 210 4.56 -15.07 2.51
CA THR A 210 5.61 -14.20 1.94
C THR A 210 6.46 -15.02 0.98
N HIS A 211 6.35 -14.77 -0.32
CA HIS A 211 6.99 -15.66 -1.28
C HIS A 211 7.38 -15.05 -2.63
N ASN A 212 8.40 -15.65 -3.25
CA ASN A 212 8.81 -15.30 -4.62
C ASN A 212 9.20 -13.82 -4.82
N ASN A 213 9.57 -13.11 -3.75
CA ASN A 213 10.03 -11.74 -3.83
C ASN A 213 11.52 -11.69 -4.16
N TYR A 214 11.95 -10.65 -4.88
CA TYR A 214 13.34 -10.26 -5.03
C TYR A 214 13.58 -9.00 -4.22
N PHE A 215 14.48 -9.07 -3.24
CA PHE A 215 14.65 -7.97 -2.29
C PHE A 215 16.12 -7.62 -2.05
N ASP A 216 16.38 -6.33 -1.91
CA ASP A 216 17.63 -5.78 -1.41
C ASP A 216 17.44 -5.43 0.08
N ALA A 217 18.28 -6.01 0.93
CA ALA A 217 18.28 -5.75 2.37
C ALA A 217 19.53 -5.00 2.85
N THR A 218 20.39 -4.50 1.96
CA THR A 218 21.61 -3.77 2.33
C THR A 218 21.34 -2.56 3.21
N ARG A 219 20.16 -1.95 3.04
CA ARG A 219 19.72 -0.77 3.78
C ARG A 219 18.39 -0.98 4.50
N ALA A 220 18.02 -2.25 4.74
CA ALA A 220 16.87 -2.63 5.54
C ALA A 220 17.32 -3.22 6.89
N PHE A 221 16.55 -3.03 7.96
CA PHE A 221 16.80 -3.72 9.24
C PHE A 221 16.45 -5.21 9.13
N GLY A 222 15.49 -5.56 8.29
CA GLY A 222 15.14 -6.94 7.99
C GLY A 222 14.18 -7.05 6.81
N PHE A 223 13.78 -8.29 6.50
CA PHE A 223 12.81 -8.53 5.45
C PHE A 223 11.37 -8.36 5.97
N ASN A 224 11.01 -9.11 7.03
CA ASN A 224 9.70 -9.02 7.66
C ASN A 224 9.80 -8.76 9.18
N TYR A 225 8.70 -8.24 9.76
CA TYR A 225 8.47 -8.05 11.21
C TYR A 225 6.97 -8.22 11.52
N PRO A 226 6.52 -8.53 12.75
CA PRO A 226 7.23 -9.27 13.79
C PRO A 226 7.50 -10.73 13.41
N ALA A 227 6.87 -11.23 12.33
CA ALA A 227 7.22 -12.49 11.70
C ALA A 227 8.59 -12.35 11.01
N VAL A 228 9.68 -12.63 11.73
CA VAL A 228 11.04 -12.23 11.35
C VAL A 228 11.63 -12.98 10.15
N GLY A 229 11.02 -14.09 9.71
CA GLY A 229 11.53 -14.85 8.57
C GLY A 229 11.29 -16.36 8.69
N PRO A 230 12.06 -17.17 7.92
CA PRO A 230 11.86 -18.60 7.85
C PRO A 230 11.88 -19.34 9.18
N ASN A 231 10.95 -20.29 9.34
CA ASN A 231 10.77 -21.11 10.53
C ASN A 231 10.63 -20.26 11.81
N ASP A 232 9.92 -19.13 11.71
CA ASP A 232 9.53 -18.39 12.89
C ASP A 232 8.57 -19.22 13.78
N ARG A 233 8.17 -18.66 14.91
CA ARG A 233 7.30 -19.34 15.89
C ARG A 233 5.82 -19.38 15.50
N TYR A 234 5.41 -18.70 14.42
CA TYR A 234 4.02 -18.46 14.08
C TYR A 234 3.55 -19.46 13.02
N ALA A 235 2.63 -20.36 13.38
CA ALA A 235 2.18 -21.44 12.50
C ALA A 235 1.45 -20.99 11.21
N LYS A 236 1.05 -19.71 11.13
CA LYS A 236 0.29 -19.15 10.00
C LYS A 236 1.11 -18.24 9.11
N THR A 237 2.36 -17.98 9.43
CA THR A 237 3.29 -17.26 8.55
C THR A 237 4.05 -18.29 7.72
N VAL A 238 4.20 -18.04 6.43
CA VAL A 238 4.87 -18.97 5.51
C VAL A 238 5.85 -18.20 4.66
N PHE A 239 7.09 -18.68 4.57
CA PHE A 239 8.15 -18.09 3.76
C PHE A 239 8.60 -19.05 2.66
N LYS A 240 8.55 -18.63 1.40
CA LYS A 240 8.91 -19.49 0.26
C LYS A 240 9.62 -18.74 -0.87
N ASN A 241 10.76 -19.23 -1.33
CA ASN A 241 11.43 -18.74 -2.55
C ASN A 241 11.69 -17.21 -2.60
N ASN A 242 11.95 -16.54 -1.47
CA ASN A 242 12.33 -15.12 -1.49
C ASN A 242 13.83 -14.99 -1.77
N VAL A 243 14.23 -14.24 -2.79
CA VAL A 243 15.61 -14.11 -3.23
C VAL A 243 16.20 -12.81 -2.72
N ASN A 244 17.23 -12.91 -1.88
CA ASN A 244 18.04 -11.76 -1.51
C ASN A 244 18.95 -11.42 -2.71
N MET A 245 18.73 -10.26 -3.34
CA MET A 245 19.43 -9.85 -4.57
C MET A 245 20.92 -9.55 -4.35
N VAL A 246 21.33 -9.32 -3.10
CA VAL A 246 22.71 -8.97 -2.74
C VAL A 246 23.57 -10.23 -2.63
N THR A 247 23.01 -11.30 -2.10
CA THR A 247 23.72 -12.56 -1.81
C THR A 247 23.34 -13.70 -2.77
N GLY A 248 22.25 -13.56 -3.53
CA GLY A 248 21.64 -14.63 -4.31
C GLY A 248 20.97 -15.72 -3.46
N ARG A 249 20.95 -15.58 -2.12
CA ARG A 249 20.40 -16.59 -1.23
C ARG A 249 18.88 -16.63 -1.28
N VAL A 250 18.33 -17.84 -1.34
CA VAL A 250 16.89 -18.10 -1.16
C VAL A 250 16.56 -18.19 0.33
N VAL A 251 15.56 -17.42 0.75
CA VAL A 251 14.99 -17.31 2.10
C VAL A 251 13.61 -17.98 2.09
N GLN A 252 13.50 -19.12 2.78
CA GLN A 252 12.31 -19.98 2.82
C GLN A 252 12.31 -20.88 4.06
N ASP A 253 11.12 -21.33 4.48
CA ASP A 253 10.96 -22.32 5.54
C ASP A 253 11.66 -23.64 5.20
N SER A 254 12.14 -24.34 6.23
CA SER A 254 12.83 -25.63 6.09
C SER A 254 11.91 -26.73 5.56
N THR A 255 10.60 -26.59 5.77
CA THR A 255 9.55 -27.46 5.25
C THR A 255 9.25 -27.21 3.77
N SER A 256 9.73 -26.09 3.20
CA SER A 256 9.58 -25.83 1.77
C SER A 256 10.48 -26.76 0.95
N PRO A 257 10.00 -27.26 -0.22
CA PRO A 257 10.84 -28.01 -1.15
C PRO A 257 12.13 -27.23 -1.46
N LYS A 258 13.28 -27.91 -1.41
CA LYS A 258 14.56 -27.27 -1.74
C LYS A 258 14.51 -26.74 -3.18
N PRO A 259 15.04 -25.53 -3.44
CA PRO A 259 15.13 -25.01 -4.80
C PRO A 259 15.90 -26.00 -5.67
N LYS A 260 15.32 -26.42 -6.80
CA LYS A 260 16.08 -27.17 -7.79
C LYS A 260 17.13 -26.22 -8.38
N PRO A 261 18.41 -26.60 -8.45
CA PRO A 261 19.41 -25.80 -9.16
C PRO A 261 18.92 -25.56 -10.59
N SER A 262 18.91 -24.31 -11.05
CA SER A 262 18.74 -24.02 -12.48
C SER A 262 19.96 -24.60 -13.20
N ARG A 263 19.72 -25.44 -14.21
CA ARG A 263 20.78 -25.99 -15.06
C ARG A 263 21.46 -24.80 -15.78
N PRO A 264 22.81 -24.73 -15.80
CA PRO A 264 23.54 -23.66 -16.48
C PRO A 264 23.25 -23.67 -18.00
#